data_AF-A0AAQ1P838-F1
#
_entry.id   AF-A0AAQ1P838-F1
#
_cell.length_a   1.000
_cell.length_b   1.000
_cell.length_c   1.000
_cell.angle_alpha   90.00
_cell.angle_beta   90.00
_cell.angle_gamma   90.00
#
_symmetry.space_group_name_H-M   'P 1'
#
loop_
_entity.id
_entity.type
_entity.pdbx_description
1 polymer ?
#
loop_
_entity_poly.entity_id
_entity_poly.type
_entity_poly.pdbx_seq_one_letter_code
_entity_poly.pdbx_strand_id
1 'polypeptide(L)'
;MTNQAAEVAKRRTFAIISHPDAGKTTITEKLLLMGKAIAVAGTVKSRKSDRHATSDWMEMEKQRGISITTSVMQFPYREHMI
;
A
#
# COMPACT_ATOMS: atom_id res chain seq x y z
N MET A 1 16.40 -24.14 14.99
CA MET A 1 17.09 -22.86 14.72
C MET A 1 16.59 -22.35 13.37
N THR A 2 15.95 -21.19 13.32
CA THR A 2 15.53 -20.58 12.05
C THR A 2 16.75 -20.27 11.21
N ASN A 3 16.81 -20.81 9.99
CA ASN A 3 17.86 -20.49 9.04
C ASN A 3 17.70 -19.02 8.61
N GLN A 4 18.51 -18.13 9.19
CA GLN A 4 18.46 -16.69 8.93
C GLN A 4 18.53 -16.36 7.44
N ALA A 5 19.37 -17.08 6.68
CA ALA A 5 19.51 -16.88 5.24
C ALA A 5 18.21 -17.19 4.49
N ALA A 6 17.50 -18.25 4.90
CA ALA A 6 16.22 -18.62 4.30
C ALA A 6 15.14 -17.55 4.56
N GLU A 7 15.14 -16.94 5.75
CA GLU A 7 14.19 -15.88 6.09
C GLU A 7 14.51 -14.56 5.37
N VAL A 8 15.79 -14.20 5.22
CA VAL A 8 16.19 -13.04 4.41
C VAL A 8 15.80 -13.23 2.94
N ALA A 9 15.99 -14.42 2.39
CA ALA A 9 15.66 -14.73 1.00
C ALA A 9 14.16 -14.56 0.66
N LYS A 10 13.26 -14.61 1.64
CA LYS A 10 11.82 -14.40 1.46
C LYS A 10 11.40 -12.92 1.43
N ARG A 11 12.23 -11.98 1.90
CA ARG A 11 11.86 -10.55 2.05
C ARG A 11 12.06 -9.76 0.75
N ARG A 12 11.15 -8.85 0.43
CA ARG A 12 11.20 -7.99 -0.78
C ARG A 12 10.77 -6.55 -0.43
N THR A 13 11.72 -5.74 0.01
CA THR A 13 11.48 -4.33 0.35
C THR A 13 11.66 -3.43 -0.87
N PHE A 14 10.68 -2.59 -1.18
CA PHE A 14 10.75 -1.63 -2.28
C PHE A 14 9.96 -0.34 -1.97
N ALA A 15 10.12 0.67 -2.83
CA ALA A 15 9.38 1.93 -2.77
C ALA A 15 8.69 2.23 -4.10
N ILE A 16 7.54 2.90 -4.05
CA ILE A 16 6.80 3.37 -5.22
C ILE A 16 7.02 4.88 -5.36
N ILE A 17 7.78 5.29 -6.37
CA ILE A 17 8.06 6.70 -6.68
C ILE A 17 7.38 7.09 -8.00
N SER A 18 6.78 8.27 -8.06
CA SER A 18 6.23 8.83 -9.29
C SER A 18 5.89 10.31 -9.13
N HIS A 19 5.56 10.96 -10.25
CA HIS A 19 5.01 12.31 -10.29
C HIS A 19 3.70 12.44 -9.48
N PRO A 20 3.35 13.61 -8.91
CA PRO A 20 2.02 13.85 -8.34
C PRO A 20 0.89 13.36 -9.26
N ASP A 21 -0.17 12.83 -8.65
CA ASP A 21 -1.37 12.31 -9.33
C ASP A 21 -1.18 11.14 -10.32
N ALA A 22 0.03 10.58 -10.46
CA ALA A 22 0.28 9.40 -11.30
C ALA A 22 -0.26 8.07 -10.72
N GLY A 23 -0.96 8.10 -9.58
CA GLY A 23 -1.67 6.95 -9.04
C GLY A 23 -0.88 6.01 -8.12
N LYS A 24 0.14 6.50 -7.41
CA LYS A 24 0.90 5.72 -6.40
C LYS A 24 -0.03 5.05 -5.38
N THR A 25 -0.96 5.80 -4.83
CA THR A 25 -1.88 5.29 -3.82
C THR A 25 -2.80 4.21 -4.39
N THR A 26 -3.26 4.38 -5.63
CA THR A 26 -4.09 3.39 -6.32
C THR A 26 -3.37 2.06 -6.53
N ILE A 27 -2.09 2.08 -6.91
CA ILE A 27 -1.32 0.84 -7.08
C ILE A 27 -1.00 0.20 -5.72
N THR A 28 -0.70 1.00 -4.69
CA THR A 28 -0.51 0.51 -3.32
C THR A 28 -1.73 -0.25 -2.80
N GLU A 29 -2.93 0.32 -2.92
CA GLU A 29 -4.19 -0.30 -2.50
C GLU A 29 -4.45 -1.64 -3.21
N LYS A 30 -4.15 -1.72 -4.51
CA LYS A 30 -4.26 -2.99 -5.26
C LYS A 30 -3.25 -4.04 -4.79
N LEU A 31 -2.02 -3.64 -4.49
CA LEU A 31 -0.99 -4.54 -3.98
C LEU A 31 -1.39 -5.13 -2.62
N LEU A 32 -1.90 -4.30 -1.72
CA LEU A 32 -2.41 -4.76 -0.42
C LEU A 32 -3.59 -5.73 -0.57
N LEU A 33 -4.51 -5.47 -1.51
CA LEU A 33 -5.62 -6.37 -1.80
C LEU A 33 -5.13 -7.71 -2.35
N MET A 34 -4.16 -7.70 -3.27
CA MET A 34 -3.54 -8.92 -3.81
C MET A 34 -2.80 -9.72 -2.74
N GLY A 35 -2.18 -9.03 -1.79
CA GLY A 35 -1.56 -9.63 -0.60
C GLY A 35 -2.55 -10.10 0.47
N LYS A 36 -3.86 -9.91 0.25
CA LYS A 36 -4.93 -10.14 1.24
C LYS A 36 -4.68 -9.42 2.57
N ALA A 37 -3.86 -8.37 2.57
CA ALA A 37 -3.60 -7.53 3.74
C ALA A 37 -4.79 -6.60 4.03
N ILE A 38 -5.59 -6.32 3.00
CA ILE A 38 -6.90 -5.67 3.13
C ILE A 38 -7.96 -6.52 2.43
N ALA A 39 -9.18 -6.56 2.99
CA ALA A 39 -10.29 -7.32 2.42
C ALA A 39 -10.91 -6.65 1.18
N VAL A 40 -10.78 -5.32 1.06
CA VAL A 40 -11.34 -4.51 -0.03
C VAL A 40 -10.36 -3.36 -0.33
N ALA A 41 -9.99 -3.15 -1.60
CA ALA A 41 -9.18 -1.99 -2.00
C ALA A 41 -10.02 -0.71 -2.04
N GLY A 42 -9.51 0.37 -1.47
CA GLY A 42 -10.05 1.72 -1.63
C GLY A 42 -9.64 2.36 -2.96
N THR A 43 -10.40 3.35 -3.44
CA THR A 43 -10.06 4.11 -4.66
C THR A 43 -9.80 5.57 -4.29
N VAL A 44 -8.63 6.10 -4.67
CA VAL A 44 -8.35 7.54 -4.58
C VAL A 44 -8.89 8.21 -5.85
N LYS A 45 -10.12 8.72 -5.79
CA LYS A 45 -10.70 9.55 -6.87
C LYS A 45 -11.33 10.81 -6.29
N SER A 46 -11.03 11.93 -6.96
CA SER A 46 -11.65 13.28 -6.84
C SER A 46 -13.18 13.32 -7.14
N ARG A 47 -13.86 12.17 -7.23
CA ARG A 47 -15.29 12.06 -7.53
C ARG A 47 -15.91 11.01 -6.61
N LYS A 48 -16.75 11.49 -5.68
CA LYS A 48 -17.78 10.80 -4.87
C LYS A 48 -17.77 9.26 -5.00
N SER A 49 -16.81 8.63 -4.33
CA SER A 49 -16.90 7.24 -3.89
C SER A 49 -17.04 7.28 -2.38
N ASP A 50 -18.07 6.66 -1.82
CA ASP A 50 -18.33 6.67 -0.36
C ASP A 50 -17.22 5.96 0.45
N ARG A 51 -16.30 5.26 -0.22
CA ARG A 51 -15.19 4.53 0.39
C ARG A 51 -13.87 5.23 0.08
N HIS A 52 -13.24 5.71 1.14
CA HIS A 52 -11.93 6.34 1.11
C HIS A 52 -10.82 5.28 1.17
N ALA A 53 -9.64 5.61 0.65
CA ALA A 53 -8.48 4.72 0.71
C ALA A 53 -8.10 4.43 2.17
N THR A 54 -7.80 3.17 2.45
CA THR A 54 -7.40 2.70 3.79
C THR A 54 -5.97 3.12 4.15
N SER A 55 -5.16 3.50 3.17
CA SER A 55 -3.80 4.00 3.36
C SER A 55 -3.70 5.42 3.91
N ASP A 56 -4.79 6.20 3.87
CA ASP A 56 -4.80 7.62 4.23
C ASP A 56 -5.12 7.75 5.72
N TRP A 57 -4.09 7.59 6.56
CA TRP A 57 -4.22 7.55 8.02
C TRP A 57 -4.47 8.95 8.64
N MET A 58 -4.37 10.03 7.86
CA MET A 58 -4.64 11.40 8.30
C MET A 58 -5.82 12.05 7.56
N GLU A 59 -6.71 12.68 8.33
CA GLU A 59 -7.88 13.41 7.83
C GLU A 59 -7.52 14.52 6.81
N MET A 60 -6.32 15.09 6.94
CA MET A 60 -5.76 16.09 6.02
C MET A 60 -5.40 15.52 4.63
N GLU A 61 -4.88 14.30 4.57
CA GLU A 61 -4.55 13.60 3.31
C GLU A 61 -5.84 13.26 2.57
N LYS A 62 -6.83 12.77 3.32
CA LYS A 62 -8.18 12.45 2.85
C LYS A 62 -8.92 13.66 2.26
N GLN A 63 -8.79 14.83 2.90
CA GLN A 63 -9.40 16.09 2.43
C GLN A 63 -8.73 16.64 1.17
N ARG A 64 -7.42 16.41 0.98
CA ARG A 64 -6.65 16.96 -0.14
C ARG A 64 -6.42 15.97 -1.29
N GLY A 65 -6.73 14.69 -1.08
CA GLY A 65 -6.49 13.64 -2.08
C GLY A 65 -5.00 13.41 -2.36
N ILE A 66 -4.11 13.81 -1.45
CA ILE A 66 -2.65 13.69 -1.57
C ILE A 66 -2.11 12.79 -0.46
N SER A 67 -1.08 12.00 -0.77
CA SER A 67 -0.31 11.25 0.22
C SER A 67 0.88 12.11 0.65
N ILE A 68 0.92 12.48 1.94
CA ILE A 68 1.94 13.34 2.56
C ILE A 68 2.95 12.48 3.32
N THR A 69 2.51 11.38 3.93
CA THR A 69 3.31 10.54 4.83
C THR A 69 3.73 9.23 4.14
N THR A 70 5.02 8.88 4.19
CA THR A 70 5.51 7.58 3.73
C THR A 70 5.05 6.48 4.69
N SER A 71 3.92 5.83 4.39
CA SER A 71 3.45 4.66 5.13
C SER A 71 4.32 3.45 4.77
N VAL A 72 4.90 2.79 5.78
CA VAL A 72 5.54 1.47 5.61
C VAL A 72 4.45 0.42 5.72
N MET A 73 4.36 -0.45 4.72
CA MET A 73 3.36 -1.52 4.67
C MET A 73 4.06 -2.85 4.39
N GLN A 74 3.66 -3.88 5.12
CA GLN A 74 4.17 -5.24 4.98
C GLN A 74 3.00 -6.19 4.67
N PHE A 75 3.14 -7.04 3.66
CA PHE A 75 2.10 -8.01 3.31
C PHE A 75 2.66 -9.31 2.70
N PRO A 76 2.02 -10.46 2.94
CA PRO A 76 2.41 -11.70 2.28
C PRO A 76 1.96 -11.69 0.82
N TYR A 77 2.84 -12.08 -0.10
CA TYR A 77 2.47 -12.31 -1.49
C TYR A 77 3.21 -13.53 -2.04
N ARG A 78 2.44 -14.56 -2.40
CA ARG A 78 2.95 -15.89 -2.76
C ARG A 78 3.85 -16.42 -1.62
N GLU A 79 5.08 -16.79 -1.91
CA GLU A 79 6.06 -17.29 -0.93
C GLU A 79 6.95 -16.18 -0.32
N HIS A 80 6.65 -14.91 -0.62
CA HIS A 80 7.46 -13.77 -0.20
C HIS A 80 6.74 -12.90 0.81
N MET A 81 7.55 -12.24 1.65
CA MET A 81 7.12 -11.15 2.50
C MET A 81 7.52 -9.84 1.83
N ILE A 82 6.54 -9.09 1.37
CA ILE A 82 6.74 -7.77 0.76
C ILE A 82 6.78 -6.73 1.87
#